data_AF-A0A2N1JF88-F1
#
_entry.id   AF-A0A2N1JF88-F1
#
_cell.length_a   1.000
_cell.length_b   1.000
_cell.length_c   1.000
_cell.angle_alpha   90.00
_cell.angle_beta   90.00
_cell.angle_gamma   90.00
#
_symmetry.space_group_name_H-M   'P 1'
#
loop_
_entity.id
_entity.type
_entity.pdbx_description
1 polymer ?
#
loop_
_entity_poly.entity_id
_entity_poly.type
_entity_poly.pdbx_seq_one_letter_code
_entity_poly.pdbx_strand_id
1 'polypeptide(L)'
;MAYGLGHSPAPRELTFTQGFVAGQLVLILLLAFLFRYFFMTNVPASLEKQRADLIARTETMQKSLDARCKAQKQGRAVPYDQSLEARILDMLQRTHYDMSAHPPESVDWLTLLAAQIIYGYRESILQAAQHIHDPNQGMPLPSLQTPEKAATKRVLERALNGAVGGHTMGLLDTITVTDINFGSQYPTFSNARFRPSDKPNGLRLEVDFDYVDTISIGLDTKLLLNFPRLRFGSLALALTLRIERFAGTAAVEVGPRGA
;
A
#
# COMPACT_ATOMS: atom_id res chain seq x y z
N MET A 1 -75.04 -30.06 -62.02
CA MET A 1 -75.91 -28.88 -61.82
C MET A 1 -75.39 -28.17 -60.58
N ALA A 2 -74.70 -27.03 -60.59
CA ALA A 2 -74.85 -25.75 -61.30
C ALA A 2 -75.01 -24.65 -60.24
N TYR A 3 -73.89 -23.95 -59.99
CA TYR A 3 -73.71 -22.55 -59.57
C TYR A 3 -74.19 -22.03 -58.20
N GLY A 4 -73.35 -21.16 -57.62
CA GLY A 4 -73.77 -20.16 -56.63
C GLY A 4 -72.72 -19.94 -55.54
N LEU A 5 -71.68 -19.16 -55.83
CA LEU A 5 -71.54 -17.76 -55.36
C LEU A 5 -70.89 -17.68 -53.98
N GLY A 6 -69.63 -17.25 -54.00
CA GLY A 6 -68.77 -17.18 -52.83
C GLY A 6 -69.26 -16.20 -51.78
N HIS A 7 -68.78 -16.43 -50.57
CA HIS A 7 -68.53 -15.42 -49.55
C HIS A 7 -67.23 -15.84 -48.86
N SER A 8 -66.13 -15.14 -49.16
CA SER A 8 -64.91 -15.22 -48.35
C SER A 8 -65.24 -14.69 -46.95
N PRO A 9 -65.03 -15.44 -45.86
CA PRO A 9 -64.89 -14.77 -44.57
C PRO A 9 -63.57 -14.00 -44.63
N ALA A 10 -63.66 -12.68 -44.43
CA ALA A 10 -62.52 -11.78 -44.37
C ALA A 10 -61.39 -12.40 -43.53
N PRO A 11 -60.11 -12.20 -43.89
CA PRO A 11 -59.02 -12.55 -42.99
C PRO A 11 -59.33 -11.88 -41.66
N ARG A 12 -59.35 -12.65 -40.56
CA ARG A 12 -59.37 -12.08 -39.21
C ARG A 12 -58.03 -11.38 -39.03
N GLU A 13 -57.88 -10.20 -39.62
CA GLU A 13 -56.78 -9.30 -39.33
C GLU A 13 -56.95 -8.97 -37.85
N LEU A 14 -56.12 -9.60 -37.03
CA LEU A 14 -55.99 -9.29 -35.62
C LEU A 14 -55.61 -7.82 -35.57
N THR A 15 -56.63 -6.97 -35.41
CA THR A 15 -56.46 -5.54 -35.29
C THR A 15 -55.46 -5.32 -34.17
N PHE A 16 -54.39 -4.57 -34.44
CA PHE A 16 -53.22 -4.38 -33.56
C PHE A 16 -53.61 -4.12 -32.09
N THR A 17 -54.70 -3.38 -31.87
CA THR A 17 -55.27 -3.11 -30.55
C THR A 17 -55.76 -4.36 -29.81
N GLN A 18 -56.29 -5.37 -30.50
CA GLN A 18 -56.73 -6.63 -29.88
C GLN A 18 -55.54 -7.49 -29.44
N GLY A 19 -54.46 -7.51 -30.23
CA GLY A 19 -53.19 -8.15 -29.84
C GLY A 19 -52.50 -7.41 -28.69
N PHE A 20 -52.52 -6.08 -28.70
CA PHE A 20 -51.98 -5.25 -27.62
C PHE A 20 -52.74 -5.43 -26.30
N VAL A 21 -54.08 -5.47 -26.34
CA VAL A 21 -54.91 -5.69 -25.14
C VAL A 21 -54.73 -7.12 -24.59
N ALA A 22 -54.64 -8.12 -25.46
CA ALA A 22 -54.33 -9.49 -25.03
C ALA A 22 -52.93 -9.59 -24.39
N GLY A 23 -51.93 -8.92 -24.97
CA GLY A 23 -50.58 -8.85 -24.41
C GLY A 23 -50.51 -8.11 -23.08
N GLN A 24 -51.24 -6.99 -22.94
CA GLN A 24 -51.38 -6.26 -21.68
C GLN A 24 -52.02 -7.12 -20.60
N LEU A 25 -53.06 -7.90 -20.92
CA LEU A 25 -53.70 -8.81 -19.97
C LEU A 25 -52.76 -9.93 -19.51
N VAL A 26 -51.98 -10.51 -20.42
CA VAL A 26 -50.98 -11.53 -20.06
C VAL A 26 -49.89 -10.93 -19.19
N LEU A 27 -49.42 -9.72 -19.50
CA LEU A 27 -48.41 -9.03 -18.71
C LEU A 27 -48.95 -8.66 -17.31
N ILE A 28 -50.18 -8.19 -17.20
CA ILE A 28 -50.84 -7.89 -15.92
C ILE A 28 -51.04 -9.18 -15.11
N LEU A 29 -51.45 -10.28 -15.73
CA LEU A 29 -51.56 -11.57 -15.04
C LEU A 29 -50.21 -12.09 -14.56
N LEU A 30 -49.16 -11.96 -15.38
CA LEU A 30 -47.81 -12.35 -15.01
C LEU A 30 -47.30 -11.47 -13.88
N LEU A 31 -47.54 -10.15 -13.93
CA LEU A 31 -47.20 -9.21 -12.87
C LEU A 31 -47.98 -9.51 -11.58
N ALA A 32 -49.27 -9.84 -11.66
CA ALA A 32 -50.08 -10.20 -10.51
C ALA A 32 -49.64 -11.54 -9.89
N PHE A 33 -49.26 -12.51 -10.72
CA PHE A 33 -48.73 -13.79 -10.26
C PHE A 33 -47.35 -13.62 -9.62
N LEU A 34 -46.49 -12.80 -10.21
CA LEU A 34 -45.17 -12.47 -9.68
C LEU A 34 -45.30 -11.66 -8.38
N PHE A 35 -46.25 -10.74 -8.30
CA PHE A 35 -46.55 -10.01 -7.07
C PHE A 35 -47.06 -10.97 -5.99
N ARG A 36 -47.98 -11.88 -6.32
CA ARG A 36 -48.42 -12.90 -5.35
C ARG A 36 -47.29 -13.83 -4.93
N TYR A 37 -46.40 -14.23 -5.83
CA TYR A 37 -45.27 -15.10 -5.50
C TYR A 37 -44.16 -14.38 -4.74
N PHE A 38 -43.88 -13.12 -5.03
CA PHE A 38 -42.79 -12.38 -4.39
C PHE A 38 -43.23 -11.72 -3.07
N PHE A 39 -44.48 -11.24 -2.98
CA PHE A 39 -45.01 -10.56 -1.78
C PHE A 39 -45.83 -11.48 -0.87
N MET A 40 -46.46 -12.57 -1.36
CA MET A 40 -47.33 -13.44 -0.55
C MET A 40 -46.82 -14.87 -0.35
N THR A 41 -45.64 -15.21 -0.87
CA THR A 41 -44.95 -16.42 -0.38
C THR A 41 -44.32 -16.07 0.96
N ASN A 42 -45.10 -16.25 2.02
CA ASN A 42 -44.54 -16.23 3.37
C ASN A 42 -43.38 -17.22 3.40
N VAL A 43 -42.26 -16.80 3.99
CA VAL A 43 -41.12 -17.68 4.26
C VAL A 43 -41.70 -18.96 4.87
N PRO A 44 -41.44 -20.15 4.31
CA PRO A 44 -42.11 -21.37 4.76
C PRO A 44 -41.93 -21.47 6.27
N ALA A 45 -43.01 -21.70 7.01
CA ALA A 45 -43.02 -21.60 8.47
C ALA A 45 -41.95 -22.47 9.16
N SER A 46 -41.41 -23.47 8.46
CA SER A 46 -40.24 -24.26 8.87
C SER A 46 -38.94 -23.46 8.94
N LEU A 47 -38.67 -22.56 7.99
CA LEU A 47 -37.50 -21.68 8.00
C LEU A 47 -37.61 -20.59 9.07
N GLU A 48 -38.80 -20.06 9.31
CA GLU A 48 -39.03 -19.11 10.42
C GLU A 48 -38.82 -19.78 11.77
N LYS A 49 -39.35 -21.00 11.95
CA LYS A 49 -39.09 -21.83 13.14
C LYS A 49 -37.61 -22.16 13.31
N GLN A 50 -36.90 -22.53 12.23
CA GLN A 50 -35.46 -22.78 12.28
C GLN A 50 -34.66 -21.52 12.63
N ARG A 51 -35.02 -20.34 12.10
CA ARG A 51 -34.37 -19.07 12.46
C ARG A 51 -34.64 -18.70 13.91
N ALA A 52 -35.89 -18.82 14.37
CA ALA A 52 -36.26 -18.54 15.75
C ALA A 52 -35.55 -19.49 16.73
N ASP A 53 -35.47 -20.77 16.41
CA ASP A 53 -34.73 -21.77 17.19
C ASP A 53 -33.23 -21.48 17.21
N LEU A 54 -32.64 -21.10 16.07
CA LEU A 54 -31.22 -20.74 16.00
C LEU A 54 -30.91 -19.46 16.79
N ILE A 55 -31.77 -18.45 16.71
CA ILE A 55 -31.65 -17.22 17.51
C ILE A 55 -31.77 -17.54 19.01
N ALA A 56 -32.77 -18.33 19.41
CA ALA A 56 -32.95 -18.74 20.81
C ALA A 56 -31.75 -19.55 21.32
N ARG A 57 -31.17 -20.44 20.50
CA ARG A 57 -29.93 -21.18 20.82
C ARG A 57 -28.74 -20.23 20.96
N THR A 58 -28.59 -19.24 20.08
CA THR A 58 -27.50 -18.26 20.20
C THR A 58 -27.67 -17.38 21.44
N GLU A 59 -28.88 -16.94 21.77
CA GLU A 59 -29.15 -16.14 22.96
C GLU A 59 -28.92 -16.92 24.26
N THR A 60 -29.35 -18.18 24.32
CA THR A 60 -29.13 -19.04 25.49
C THR A 60 -27.64 -19.33 25.68
N MET A 61 -26.93 -19.62 24.58
CA MET A 61 -25.48 -19.78 24.61
C MET A 61 -24.78 -18.50 25.09
N GLN A 62 -25.17 -17.34 24.55
CA GLN A 62 -24.58 -16.06 24.94
C GLN A 62 -24.88 -15.69 26.40
N LYS A 63 -26.11 -15.91 26.89
CA LYS A 63 -26.46 -15.73 28.31
C LYS A 63 -25.63 -16.65 29.22
N SER A 64 -25.36 -17.88 28.79
CA SER A 64 -24.52 -18.81 29.56
C SER A 64 -23.04 -18.38 29.59
N LEU A 65 -22.53 -17.85 28.47
CA LEU A 65 -21.17 -17.31 28.36
C LEU A 65 -21.02 -16.02 29.19
N ASP A 66 -22.01 -15.14 29.13
CA ASP A 66 -22.06 -13.90 29.92
C ASP A 66 -22.16 -14.18 31.41
N ALA A 67 -22.94 -15.19 31.83
CA ALA A 67 -23.01 -15.62 33.22
C ALA A 67 -21.66 -16.16 33.72
N ARG A 68 -20.97 -16.96 32.88
CA ARG A 68 -19.60 -17.44 33.16
C ARG A 68 -18.58 -16.29 33.22
N CYS A 69 -18.68 -15.33 32.30
CA CYS A 69 -17.83 -14.13 32.32
C CYS A 69 -18.12 -13.21 33.51
N LYS A 70 -19.39 -13.08 33.95
CA LYS A 70 -19.78 -12.30 35.14
C LYS A 70 -19.27 -12.92 36.44
N ALA A 71 -19.20 -14.24 36.55
CA ALA A 71 -18.53 -14.90 37.66
C ALA A 71 -17.02 -14.62 37.66
N GLN A 72 -16.43 -14.38 36.48
CA GLN A 72 -15.03 -14.04 36.28
C GLN A 72 -14.74 -12.52 36.33
N LYS A 73 -15.74 -11.66 36.63
CA LYS A 73 -15.61 -10.19 36.72
C LYS A 73 -14.82 -9.67 37.92
N GLN A 74 -14.11 -10.52 38.65
CA GLN A 74 -12.96 -10.06 39.42
C GLN A 74 -11.76 -9.95 38.47
N GLY A 75 -11.75 -8.92 37.61
CA GLY A 75 -10.49 -8.38 37.07
C GLY A 75 -10.18 -8.46 35.58
N ARG A 76 -11.09 -8.78 34.65
CA ARG A 76 -10.75 -8.74 33.21
C ARG A 76 -11.91 -8.37 32.29
N ALA A 77 -12.10 -7.07 32.06
CA ALA A 77 -12.89 -6.58 30.93
C ALA A 77 -12.11 -6.85 29.63
N VAL A 78 -12.81 -7.32 28.59
CA VAL A 78 -12.15 -7.68 27.32
C VAL A 78 -11.76 -6.40 26.57
N PRO A 79 -10.57 -6.32 25.93
CA PRO A 79 -10.06 -5.05 25.40
C PRO A 79 -10.97 -4.33 24.40
N TYR A 80 -11.85 -5.01 23.68
CA TYR A 80 -12.74 -4.39 22.69
C TYR A 80 -14.04 -3.80 23.29
N ASP A 81 -14.37 -4.09 24.55
CA ASP A 81 -15.50 -3.47 25.25
C ASP A 81 -15.12 -2.12 25.90
N GLN A 82 -13.84 -1.74 25.84
CA GLN A 82 -13.29 -0.55 26.49
C GLN A 82 -13.10 0.60 25.49
N SER A 83 -13.14 1.84 25.99
CA SER A 83 -12.77 3.01 25.18
C SER A 83 -11.32 2.88 24.69
N LEU A 84 -11.01 3.45 23.53
CA LEU A 84 -9.65 3.38 22.97
C LEU A 84 -8.59 3.95 23.93
N GLU A 85 -8.93 5.01 24.66
CA GLU A 85 -8.08 5.59 25.72
C GLU A 85 -7.82 4.58 26.85
N ALA A 86 -8.86 3.91 27.35
CA ALA A 86 -8.72 2.89 28.38
C ALA A 86 -7.87 1.71 27.90
N ARG A 87 -7.94 1.34 26.62
CA ARG A 87 -7.08 0.30 26.03
C ARG A 87 -5.61 0.70 25.96
N ILE A 88 -5.32 1.96 25.64
CA ILE A 88 -3.94 2.48 25.61
C ILE A 88 -3.39 2.55 27.03
N LEU A 89 -4.19 3.01 27.99
CA LEU A 89 -3.79 3.02 29.40
C LEU A 89 -3.58 1.59 29.93
N ASP A 90 -4.47 0.64 29.63
CA ASP A 90 -4.31 -0.78 29.99
C ASP A 90 -3.05 -1.38 29.32
N MET A 91 -2.76 -1.04 28.06
CA MET A 91 -1.53 -1.43 27.38
C MET A 91 -0.30 -0.90 28.12
N LEU A 92 -0.23 0.41 28.37
CA LEU A 92 0.89 1.05 29.06
C LEU A 92 1.09 0.50 30.48
N GLN A 93 0.00 0.24 31.20
CA GLN A 93 0.05 -0.38 32.52
C GLN A 93 0.59 -1.81 32.47
N ARG A 94 0.13 -2.63 31.51
CA ARG A 94 0.61 -4.01 31.33
C ARG A 94 2.06 -4.08 30.86
N THR A 95 2.49 -3.11 30.06
CA THR A 95 3.87 -3.00 29.61
C THR A 95 4.74 -2.25 30.61
N HIS A 96 4.19 -1.82 31.75
CA HIS A 96 4.88 -1.05 32.78
C HIS A 96 5.62 0.18 32.23
N TYR A 97 5.03 0.83 31.22
CA TYR A 97 5.63 1.97 30.52
C TYR A 97 4.91 3.26 30.89
N ASP A 98 5.60 4.17 31.57
CA ASP A 98 5.08 5.49 31.90
C ASP A 98 5.63 6.55 30.93
N MET A 99 4.78 7.09 30.05
CA MET A 99 5.18 8.09 29.05
C MET A 99 5.82 9.34 29.63
N SER A 100 5.51 9.70 30.88
CA SER A 100 5.99 10.94 31.51
C SER A 100 7.34 10.77 32.22
N ALA A 101 7.58 9.59 32.78
CA ALA A 101 8.75 9.28 33.61
C ALA A 101 9.78 8.37 32.93
N HIS A 102 9.44 7.74 31.80
CA HIS A 102 10.36 6.80 31.15
C HIS A 102 11.54 7.55 30.50
N PRO A 103 12.79 7.21 30.87
CA PRO A 103 13.96 7.80 30.22
C PRO A 103 14.03 7.31 28.76
N PRO A 104 14.66 8.07 27.86
CA PRO A 104 14.90 7.58 26.52
C PRO A 104 15.80 6.34 26.52
N GLU A 105 15.45 5.36 25.70
CA GLU A 105 16.16 4.10 25.61
C GLU A 105 17.26 4.16 24.53
N SER A 106 18.37 3.43 24.77
CA SER A 106 19.32 3.13 23.70
C SER A 106 18.80 1.97 22.86
N VAL A 107 18.98 2.05 21.55
CA VAL A 107 18.53 1.00 20.61
C VAL A 107 19.73 0.45 19.86
N ASP A 108 20.76 0.05 20.60
CA ASP A 108 22.03 -0.39 20.03
C ASP A 108 21.87 -1.66 19.19
N TRP A 109 20.93 -2.53 19.55
CA TRP A 109 20.59 -3.70 18.74
C TRP A 109 20.06 -3.31 17.35
N LEU A 110 19.31 -2.20 17.25
CA LEU A 110 18.78 -1.70 15.98
C LEU A 110 19.92 -1.09 15.14
N THR A 111 20.85 -0.39 15.79
CA THR A 111 22.08 0.09 15.16
C THR A 111 22.86 -1.07 14.53
N LEU A 112 23.07 -2.17 15.27
CA LEU A 112 23.77 -3.36 14.76
C LEU A 112 23.00 -4.03 13.61
N LEU A 113 21.68 -4.14 13.73
CA LEU A 113 20.84 -4.73 12.69
C LEU A 113 20.84 -3.88 11.42
N ALA A 114 20.74 -2.56 11.53
CA ALA A 114 20.83 -1.64 10.40
C ALA A 114 22.21 -1.71 9.74
N ALA A 115 23.28 -1.75 10.54
CA ALA A 115 24.63 -1.93 10.06
C ALA A 115 24.77 -3.24 9.26
N GLN A 116 24.22 -4.35 9.77
CA GLN A 116 24.24 -5.64 9.09
C GLN A 116 23.49 -5.62 7.75
N ILE A 117 22.33 -4.96 7.71
CA ILE A 117 21.55 -4.80 6.46
C ILE A 117 22.34 -3.98 5.45
N ILE A 118 22.92 -2.84 5.86
CA ILE A 118 23.70 -1.98 4.97
C ILE A 118 24.95 -2.71 4.46
N TYR A 119 25.64 -3.44 5.33
CA TYR A 119 26.77 -4.27 4.95
C TYR A 119 26.38 -5.32 3.89
N GLY A 120 25.31 -6.08 4.13
CA GLY A 120 24.81 -7.07 3.18
C GLY A 120 24.36 -6.45 1.85
N TYR A 121 23.77 -5.26 1.89
CA TYR A 121 23.39 -4.53 0.68
C TYR A 121 24.61 -4.06 -0.14
N ARG A 122 25.64 -3.52 0.52
CA ARG A 122 26.90 -3.12 -0.13
C ARG A 122 27.54 -4.31 -0.85
N GLU A 123 27.67 -5.45 -0.17
CA GLU A 123 28.18 -6.69 -0.76
C GLU A 123 27.34 -7.17 -1.95
N SER A 124 26.01 -7.12 -1.82
CA SER A 124 25.10 -7.53 -2.89
C SER A 124 25.24 -6.66 -4.14
N ILE A 125 25.40 -5.34 -4.00
CA ILE A 125 25.64 -4.44 -5.14
C ILE A 125 26.96 -4.78 -5.83
N LEU A 126 28.03 -5.01 -5.06
CA LEU A 126 29.33 -5.36 -5.60
C LEU A 126 29.28 -6.65 -6.43
N GLN A 127 28.54 -7.65 -5.96
CA GLN A 127 28.32 -8.90 -6.70
C GLN A 127 27.45 -8.70 -7.95
N ALA A 128 26.32 -8.01 -7.82
CA ALA A 128 25.42 -7.75 -8.94
C ALA A 128 26.12 -7.01 -10.10
N ALA A 129 27.04 -6.12 -9.76
CA ALA A 129 27.81 -5.36 -10.70
C ALA A 129 28.81 -6.18 -11.54
N GLN A 130 29.30 -7.31 -11.02
CA GLN A 130 30.23 -8.18 -11.76
C GLN A 130 29.59 -8.78 -13.01
N HIS A 131 28.27 -8.98 -12.98
CA HIS A 131 27.50 -9.54 -14.10
C HIS A 131 27.09 -8.51 -15.17
N ILE A 132 27.37 -7.21 -14.95
CA ILE A 132 27.02 -6.16 -15.89
C ILE A 132 28.19 -5.95 -16.86
N HIS A 133 27.95 -6.27 -18.14
CA HIS A 133 28.87 -5.97 -19.23
C HIS A 133 28.97 -4.46 -19.46
N ASP A 134 30.21 -3.97 -19.62
CA ASP A 134 30.52 -2.56 -19.77
C ASP A 134 30.98 -2.26 -21.21
N PRO A 135 30.20 -1.49 -21.98
CA PRO A 135 30.57 -1.13 -23.35
C PRO A 135 31.74 -0.13 -23.42
N ASN A 136 32.08 0.55 -22.31
CA ASN A 136 33.09 1.61 -22.25
C ASN A 136 34.31 1.19 -21.41
N GLN A 137 34.72 -0.06 -21.54
CA GLN A 137 35.78 -0.73 -20.75
C GLN A 137 37.21 -0.12 -20.89
N GLY A 138 37.37 1.02 -21.57
CA GLY A 138 38.66 1.60 -21.94
C GLY A 138 38.95 3.03 -21.47
N MET A 139 38.05 3.70 -20.75
CA MET A 139 38.31 5.05 -20.22
C MET A 139 38.83 4.96 -18.76
N PRO A 140 40.10 5.28 -18.48
CA PRO A 140 40.61 5.28 -17.12
C PRO A 140 40.12 6.53 -16.39
N LEU A 141 39.04 6.39 -15.65
CA LEU A 141 38.58 7.42 -14.71
C LEU A 141 39.27 7.20 -13.36
N PRO A 142 39.65 8.26 -12.62
CA PRO A 142 40.30 8.14 -11.31
C PRO A 142 39.52 7.29 -10.30
N SER A 143 38.20 7.22 -10.46
CA SER A 143 37.27 6.45 -9.63
C SER A 143 37.23 4.96 -9.94
N LEU A 144 37.85 4.50 -11.03
CA LEU A 144 37.89 3.09 -11.47
C LEU A 144 39.12 2.31 -10.96
N GLN A 145 39.95 2.90 -10.09
CA GLN A 145 41.18 2.25 -9.60
C GLN A 145 40.90 0.95 -8.83
N THR A 146 39.72 0.83 -8.20
CA THR A 146 39.31 -0.37 -7.46
C THR A 146 38.25 -1.12 -8.26
N PRO A 147 38.34 -2.46 -8.39
CA PRO A 147 37.33 -3.26 -9.09
C PRO A 147 35.92 -3.06 -8.50
N GLU A 148 35.82 -2.83 -7.20
CA GLU A 148 34.56 -2.55 -6.48
C GLU A 148 33.89 -1.24 -6.92
N LYS A 149 34.68 -0.17 -7.07
CA LYS A 149 34.17 1.12 -7.55
C LYS A 149 33.72 1.04 -9.00
N ALA A 150 34.47 0.31 -9.83
CA ALA A 150 34.08 0.02 -11.21
C ALA A 150 32.78 -0.77 -11.31
N ALA A 151 32.61 -1.75 -10.43
CA ALA A 151 31.37 -2.49 -10.33
C ALA A 151 30.21 -1.55 -9.96
N THR A 152 30.36 -0.79 -8.88
CA THR A 152 29.27 0.03 -8.38
C THR A 152 28.89 1.16 -9.34
N LYS A 153 29.86 1.70 -10.08
CA LYS A 153 29.63 2.63 -11.20
C LYS A 153 28.59 2.10 -12.17
N ARG A 154 28.71 0.85 -12.60
CA ARG A 154 27.80 0.26 -13.60
C ARG A 154 26.38 0.14 -13.09
N VAL A 155 26.22 -0.28 -11.84
CA VAL A 155 24.90 -0.40 -11.20
C VAL A 155 24.26 0.97 -11.07
N LEU A 156 25.02 1.96 -10.63
CA LEU A 156 24.53 3.32 -10.45
C LEU A 156 24.19 3.99 -11.79
N GLU A 157 25.05 3.87 -12.82
CA GLU A 157 24.77 4.38 -14.16
C GLU A 157 23.49 3.78 -14.73
N ARG A 158 23.31 2.46 -14.61
CA ARG A 158 22.07 1.79 -15.05
C ARG A 158 20.86 2.30 -14.27
N ALA A 159 20.96 2.42 -12.95
CA ALA A 159 19.86 2.87 -12.11
C ALA A 159 19.46 4.33 -12.42
N LEU A 160 20.45 5.23 -12.55
CA LEU A 160 20.22 6.65 -12.86
C LEU A 160 19.61 6.82 -14.25
N ASN A 161 20.19 6.19 -15.28
CA ASN A 161 19.65 6.29 -16.64
C ASN A 161 18.26 5.63 -16.76
N GLY A 162 18.00 4.55 -16.00
CA GLY A 162 16.67 3.93 -15.92
C GLY A 162 15.63 4.82 -15.24
N ALA A 163 15.98 5.47 -14.13
CA ALA A 163 15.10 6.40 -13.44
C ALA A 163 14.82 7.66 -14.26
N VAL A 164 15.84 8.17 -14.96
CA VAL A 164 15.75 9.41 -15.75
C VAL A 164 15.01 9.22 -17.07
N GLY A 165 15.07 8.04 -17.67
CA GLY A 165 14.51 7.73 -19.00
C GLY A 165 13.01 7.98 -19.18
N GLY A 166 12.25 8.23 -18.11
CA GLY A 166 10.83 8.60 -18.17
C GLY A 166 10.49 10.02 -17.70
N HIS A 167 11.43 10.72 -17.05
CA HIS A 167 11.12 11.96 -16.31
C HIS A 167 11.70 13.23 -16.92
N THR A 168 12.75 13.14 -17.74
CA THR A 168 13.48 14.34 -18.20
C THR A 168 13.09 14.84 -19.58
N MET A 169 12.02 14.32 -20.20
CA MET A 169 11.51 14.76 -21.51
C MET A 169 12.59 14.93 -22.60
N GLY A 170 13.69 14.16 -22.52
CA GLY A 170 14.82 14.27 -23.46
C GLY A 170 15.71 15.51 -23.29
N LEU A 171 15.66 16.19 -22.14
CA LEU A 171 16.56 17.29 -21.77
C LEU A 171 17.96 16.80 -21.37
N LEU A 172 18.09 15.59 -20.80
CA LEU A 172 19.38 15.06 -20.38
C LEU A 172 19.82 13.94 -21.34
N ASP A 173 21.09 13.99 -21.71
CA ASP A 173 21.83 12.89 -22.32
C ASP A 173 22.19 11.83 -21.26
N THR A 174 22.78 10.73 -21.71
CA THR A 174 23.24 9.63 -20.86
C THR A 174 24.09 10.16 -19.71
N ILE A 175 23.71 9.78 -18.49
CA ILE A 175 24.44 10.13 -17.27
C ILE A 175 25.58 9.13 -17.11
N THR A 176 26.81 9.65 -17.10
CA THR A 176 28.01 8.90 -16.75
C THR A 176 28.41 9.25 -15.33
N VAL A 177 28.92 8.27 -14.59
CA VAL A 177 29.33 8.46 -13.21
C VAL A 177 30.85 8.60 -13.19
N THR A 178 31.35 9.75 -12.71
CA THR A 178 32.77 10.11 -12.73
C THR A 178 33.49 9.76 -11.44
N ASP A 179 32.84 9.88 -10.29
CA ASP A 179 33.40 9.50 -8.99
C ASP A 179 32.34 8.95 -8.03
N ILE A 180 32.73 8.02 -7.16
CA ILE A 180 31.81 7.41 -6.20
C ILE A 180 32.49 7.06 -4.89
N ASN A 181 31.82 7.42 -3.81
CA ASN A 181 32.10 7.03 -2.44
C ASN A 181 30.78 6.78 -1.71
N PHE A 182 30.55 5.56 -1.23
CA PHE A 182 29.36 5.20 -0.44
C PHE A 182 29.59 5.24 1.07
N GLY A 183 30.74 5.78 1.50
CA GLY A 183 31.15 5.80 2.88
C GLY A 183 31.46 4.41 3.44
N SER A 184 31.89 4.38 4.69
CA SER A 184 32.24 3.15 5.42
C SER A 184 31.59 3.03 6.78
N GLN A 185 30.94 4.10 7.25
CA GLN A 185 30.27 4.15 8.54
C GLN A 185 28.85 3.58 8.44
N TYR A 186 28.21 3.50 9.60
CA TYR A 186 26.84 3.00 9.76
C TYR A 186 26.01 4.00 10.58
N PRO A 187 24.68 4.08 10.34
CA PRO A 187 23.79 4.94 11.09
C PRO A 187 23.66 4.46 12.54
N THR A 188 23.60 5.40 13.47
CA THR A 188 23.36 5.15 14.89
C THR A 188 21.94 5.55 15.26
N PHE A 189 21.28 4.76 16.12
CA PHE A 189 19.93 5.02 16.62
C PHE A 189 19.96 5.20 18.14
N SER A 190 19.30 6.24 18.63
CA SER A 190 19.30 6.59 20.05
C SER A 190 18.00 7.28 20.45
N ASN A 191 17.85 7.57 21.75
CA ASN A 191 16.76 8.39 22.29
C ASN A 191 15.37 7.84 21.95
N ALA A 192 15.21 6.52 21.93
CA ALA A 192 13.92 5.92 21.58
C ALA A 192 12.93 6.11 22.72
N ARG A 193 11.75 6.63 22.39
CA ARG A 193 10.70 6.90 23.36
C ARG A 193 9.32 6.89 22.73
N PHE A 194 8.32 6.46 23.50
CA PHE A 194 6.93 6.63 23.10
C PHE A 194 6.41 8.01 23.52
N ARG A 195 5.71 8.65 22.58
CA ARG A 195 4.98 9.90 22.77
C ARG A 195 3.51 9.70 22.36
N PRO A 196 2.58 10.52 22.89
CA PRO A 196 1.25 10.63 22.32
C PRO A 196 1.33 11.05 20.84
N SER A 197 0.55 10.42 19.98
CA SER A 197 0.41 10.81 18.58
C SER A 197 -0.42 12.10 18.45
N ASP A 198 -0.23 12.82 17.34
CA ASP A 198 -1.08 13.94 16.96
C ASP A 198 -2.51 13.49 16.61
N LYS A 199 -2.67 12.22 16.22
CA LYS A 199 -3.98 11.60 16.02
C LYS A 199 -4.62 11.29 17.37
N PRO A 200 -5.95 11.46 17.50
CA PRO A 200 -6.63 11.12 18.74
C PRO A 200 -6.34 9.67 19.09
N ASN A 201 -5.81 9.46 20.29
CA ASN A 201 -5.60 8.15 20.87
C ASN A 201 -4.67 7.25 20.05
N GLY A 202 -3.58 7.81 19.50
CA GLY A 202 -2.47 7.07 18.91
C GLY A 202 -1.21 7.12 19.79
N LEU A 203 -0.36 6.09 19.68
CA LEU A 203 1.00 6.11 20.21
C LEU A 203 1.99 6.26 19.07
N ARG A 204 2.98 7.14 19.25
CA ARG A 204 4.06 7.42 18.31
C ARG A 204 5.39 7.05 18.96
N LEU A 205 6.14 6.17 18.31
CA LEU A 205 7.53 5.92 18.65
C LEU A 205 8.40 6.97 17.95
N GLU A 206 9.17 7.72 18.73
CA GLU A 206 10.22 8.60 18.22
C GLU A 206 11.57 7.93 18.43
N VAL A 207 12.41 7.91 17.40
CA VAL A 207 13.78 7.40 17.45
C VAL A 207 14.68 8.41 16.75
N ASP A 208 15.70 8.90 17.45
CA ASP A 208 16.69 9.77 16.84
C ASP A 208 17.71 8.90 16.09
N PHE A 209 18.06 9.33 14.87
CA PHE A 209 19.11 8.70 14.10
C PHE A 209 20.17 9.73 13.70
N ASP A 210 21.44 9.29 13.71
CA ASP A 210 22.57 10.08 13.25
C ASP A 210 23.49 9.21 12.41
N TYR A 211 23.72 9.64 11.18
CA TYR A 211 24.60 9.01 10.22
C TYR A 211 25.65 10.02 9.77
N VAL A 212 26.85 9.90 10.32
CA VAL A 212 28.00 10.73 9.98
C VAL A 212 28.91 9.92 9.08
N ASP A 213 28.89 10.23 7.79
CA ASP A 213 29.69 9.54 6.79
C ASP A 213 29.88 10.44 5.56
N THR A 214 30.95 10.22 4.81
CA THR A 214 31.20 10.97 3.57
C THR A 214 30.74 10.15 2.38
N ILE A 215 29.51 10.40 1.93
CA ILE A 215 28.99 9.85 0.67
C ILE A 215 29.20 10.90 -0.41
N SER A 216 29.86 10.54 -1.51
CA SER A 216 30.03 11.44 -2.66
C SER A 216 29.74 10.74 -3.99
N ILE A 217 29.07 11.46 -4.89
CA ILE A 217 28.73 10.99 -6.23
C ILE A 217 29.07 12.11 -7.21
N GLY A 218 30.02 11.84 -8.10
CA GLY A 218 30.34 12.65 -9.27
C GLY A 218 29.57 12.15 -10.49
N LEU A 219 28.87 13.05 -11.15
CA LEU A 219 28.08 12.80 -12.35
C LEU A 219 28.59 13.70 -13.47
N ASP A 220 28.68 13.15 -14.67
CA ASP A 220 28.86 13.90 -15.90
C ASP A 220 27.68 13.60 -16.82
N THR A 221 27.07 14.65 -17.36
CA THR A 221 25.91 14.54 -18.25
C THR A 221 25.89 15.73 -19.19
N LYS A 222 25.13 15.62 -20.28
CA LYS A 222 24.95 16.72 -21.22
C LYS A 222 23.49 17.15 -21.21
N LEU A 223 23.26 18.44 -21.02
CA LEU A 223 21.94 19.03 -21.20
C LEU A 223 21.72 19.30 -22.69
N LEU A 224 20.73 18.64 -23.27
CA LEU A 224 20.29 18.78 -24.64
C LEU A 224 19.30 19.95 -24.74
N LEU A 225 19.71 21.02 -25.41
CA LEU A 225 18.88 22.20 -25.66
C LEU A 225 18.06 21.99 -26.92
N ASN A 226 16.74 22.02 -26.78
CA ASN A 226 15.78 21.77 -27.87
C ASN A 226 15.14 23.05 -28.46
N PHE A 227 15.66 24.22 -28.11
CA PHE A 227 15.18 25.52 -28.62
C PHE A 227 16.35 26.30 -29.25
N PRO A 228 16.20 26.92 -30.45
CA PRO A 228 15.01 27.03 -31.30
C PRO A 228 14.74 25.83 -32.25
N ARG A 229 15.62 24.81 -32.29
CA ARG A 229 15.41 23.54 -33.02
C ARG A 229 15.72 22.36 -32.09
N LEU A 230 15.16 21.17 -32.37
CA LEU A 230 15.50 19.95 -31.64
C LEU A 230 17.00 19.69 -31.68
N ARG A 231 17.61 19.41 -30.53
CA ARG A 231 19.07 19.22 -30.35
C ARG A 231 19.91 20.37 -30.93
N PHE A 232 19.45 21.61 -30.75
CA PHE A 232 20.16 22.82 -31.19
C PHE A 232 21.56 22.92 -30.59
N GLY A 233 21.73 22.48 -29.35
CA GLY A 233 23.02 22.47 -28.67
C GLY A 233 23.05 21.49 -27.52
N SER A 234 24.26 21.20 -27.04
CA SER A 234 24.49 20.40 -25.84
C SER A 234 25.41 21.16 -24.90
N LEU A 235 25.03 21.25 -23.63
CA LEU A 235 25.85 21.83 -22.58
C LEU A 235 26.39 20.71 -21.69
N ALA A 236 27.71 20.57 -21.62
CA ALA A 236 28.34 19.61 -20.71
C ALA A 236 28.20 20.08 -19.26
N LEU A 237 27.79 19.17 -18.37
CA LEU A 237 27.55 19.43 -16.96
C LEU A 237 28.28 18.37 -16.13
N ALA A 238 29.24 18.83 -15.33
CA ALA A 238 29.87 18.03 -14.28
C ALA A 238 29.29 18.44 -12.92
N LEU A 239 28.69 17.49 -12.21
CA LEU A 239 28.00 17.70 -10.93
C LEU A 239 28.60 16.78 -9.88
N THR A 240 28.92 17.31 -8.71
CA THR A 240 29.37 16.49 -7.57
C THR A 240 28.45 16.72 -6.39
N LEU A 241 27.78 15.66 -5.95
CA LEU A 241 26.99 15.63 -4.73
C LEU A 241 27.83 15.03 -3.61
N ARG A 242 27.88 15.68 -2.44
CA ARG A 242 28.52 15.17 -1.23
C ARG A 242 27.60 15.35 -0.03
N ILE A 243 27.42 14.29 0.73
CA ILE A 243 26.67 14.25 1.97
C ILE A 243 27.66 13.86 3.07
N GLU A 244 27.75 14.66 4.13
CA GLU A 244 28.68 14.42 5.25
C GLU A 244 27.99 13.97 6.54
N ARG A 245 26.73 14.37 6.69
CA ARG A 245 25.91 13.99 7.83
C ARG A 245 24.43 13.98 7.46
N PHE A 246 23.76 12.92 7.86
CA PHE A 246 22.32 12.76 7.76
C PHE A 246 21.80 12.42 9.16
N ALA A 247 21.09 13.36 9.78
CA ALA A 247 20.56 13.20 11.13
C ALA A 247 19.11 13.68 11.19
N GLY A 248 18.33 13.09 12.08
CA GLY A 248 16.94 13.47 12.29
C GLY A 248 16.23 12.57 13.29
N THR A 249 14.94 12.81 13.44
CA THR A 249 14.07 12.00 14.30
C THR A 249 13.09 11.23 13.41
N ALA A 250 13.18 9.90 13.44
CA ALA A 250 12.22 9.01 12.81
C ALA A 250 11.01 8.84 13.73
N ALA A 251 9.82 8.95 13.15
CA ALA A 251 8.57 8.78 13.85
C ALA A 251 7.79 7.62 13.26
N VAL A 252 7.47 6.64 14.10
CA VAL A 252 6.76 5.44 13.70
C VAL A 252 5.45 5.36 14.46
N GLU A 253 4.36 5.30 13.71
CA GLU A 253 3.02 5.08 14.25
C GLU A 253 2.46 3.79 13.66
N VAL A 254 2.05 2.87 14.53
CA VAL A 254 1.39 1.62 14.12
C VAL A 254 -0.06 1.72 14.54
N GLY A 255 -0.94 1.91 13.57
CA GLY A 255 -2.37 1.98 13.80
C GLY A 255 -3.14 1.56 12.55
N PRO A 256 -4.44 1.29 12.67
CA PRO A 256 -5.27 1.07 11.50
C PRO A 256 -5.09 2.26 10.55
N ARG A 257 -4.80 1.99 9.27
CA ARG A 257 -4.84 3.02 8.24
C ARG A 257 -6.25 3.61 8.30
N GLY A 258 -6.33 4.89 8.66
CA GLY A 258 -7.62 5.59 8.73
C GLY A 258 -8.38 5.40 7.42
N ALA A 259 -9.67 5.11 7.57
CA ALA A 259 -10.66 5.34 6.52
C ALA A 259 -10.75 6.84 6.19
#